data_AF-K2CMS2-F1
#
_entry.id   AF-K2CMS2-F1
#
_cell.length_a   1.000
_cell.length_b   1.000
_cell.length_c   1.000
_cell.angle_alpha   90.00
_cell.angle_beta   90.00
_cell.angle_gamma   90.00
#
_symmetry.space_group_name_H-M   'P 1'
#
loop_
_entity.id
_entity.type
_entity.pdbx_description
1 polymer ?
#
loop_
_entity_poly.entity_id
_entity_poly.type
_entity_poly.pdbx_seq_one_letter_code
_entity_poly.pdbx_strand_id
1 'polypeptide(L)' 'SHDDHRIAMALAVAGLAAQGKTKIENIACVNKSFPEFVEAFQKLGAKINYL' A
#
# COMPACT_ATOMS: atom_id res chain seq x y z
N SER A 1 -5.13 -5.95 17.22
CA SER A 1 -4.97 -6.85 16.04
C SER A 1 -5.82 -6.44 14.84
N HIS A 2 -6.61 -5.36 14.95
CA HIS A 2 -7.13 -4.60 13.81
C HIS A 2 -6.12 -3.47 13.52
N ASP A 3 -5.95 -3.08 12.25
CA ASP A 3 -4.97 -2.08 11.76
C ASP A 3 -3.49 -2.49 11.73
N ASP A 4 -3.18 -3.75 11.36
CA ASP A 4 -1.79 -4.13 11.08
C ASP A 4 -1.33 -3.54 9.75
N HIS A 5 -0.61 -2.42 9.84
CA HIS A 5 0.04 -1.74 8.73
C HIS A 5 0.91 -2.67 7.87
N ARG A 6 1.47 -3.75 8.45
CA ARG A 6 2.29 -4.70 7.71
C ARG A 6 1.47 -5.54 6.75
N ILE A 7 0.25 -5.94 7.13
CA ILE A 7 -0.66 -6.67 6.24
C ILE A 7 -1.07 -5.75 5.08
N ALA A 8 -1.41 -4.49 5.36
CA ALA A 8 -1.75 -3.52 4.34
C ALA A 8 -0.58 -3.28 3.35
N MET A 9 0.66 -3.14 3.85
CA MET A 9 1.85 -3.00 3.00
C MET A 9 2.15 -4.27 2.19
N ALA A 10 2.04 -5.45 2.79
CA ALA A 10 2.25 -6.72 2.09
C ALA A 10 1.23 -6.93 0.97
N LEU A 11 -0.04 -6.60 1.22
CA LEU A 11 -1.09 -6.62 0.19
C LEU A 11 -0.83 -5.58 -0.90
N ALA A 12 -0.28 -4.41 -0.58
CA ALA A 12 0.07 -3.41 -1.58
C ALA A 12 1.14 -3.93 -2.54
N VAL A 13 2.18 -4.59 -2.00
CA VAL A 13 3.21 -5.24 -2.82
C VAL A 13 2.62 -6.38 -3.66
N ALA A 14 1.77 -7.22 -3.07
CA ALA A 14 1.09 -8.28 -3.83
C ALA A 14 0.18 -7.73 -4.94
N GLY A 15 -0.51 -6.61 -4.68
CA GLY A 15 -1.39 -5.94 -5.63
C GLY A 15 -0.65 -5.34 -6.83
N LEU A 16 0.62 -4.98 -6.68
CA LEU A 16 1.48 -4.55 -7.79
C LEU A 16 1.87 -5.68 -8.75
N ALA A 17 1.87 -6.93 -8.27
CA ALA A 17 2.12 -8.12 -9.07
C ALA A 17 0.84 -8.75 -9.64
N ALA A 18 -0.32 -8.43 -9.06
CA ALA A 18 -1.62 -8.95 -9.49
C ALA A 18 -2.04 -8.39 -10.86
N GLN A 19 -2.78 -9.19 -11.62
CA GLN A 19 -3.41 -8.72 -12.85
C GLN A 19 -4.64 -7.84 -12.53
N GLY A 20 -4.82 -6.77 -13.30
CA GLY A 20 -5.95 -5.86 -13.15
C GLY A 20 -5.71 -4.77 -12.09
N LYS A 21 -6.79 -4.31 -11.45
CA LYS A 21 -6.75 -3.23 -10.44
C LYS A 21 -6.98 -3.81 -9.06
N THR A 22 -6.02 -3.61 -8.16
CA THR A 22 -6.15 -3.94 -6.74
C THR A 22 -6.61 -2.71 -5.96
N LYS A 23 -7.62 -2.88 -5.10
CA LYS A 23 -8.05 -1.87 -4.12
C LYS A 23 -7.83 -2.45 -2.73
N ILE A 24 -7.11 -1.72 -1.88
CA ILE A 24 -6.88 -2.07 -0.48
C ILE A 24 -7.61 -1.06 0.38
N GLU A 25 -8.43 -1.54 1.30
CA GLU A 25 -9.20 -0.70 2.22
C GLU A 25 -8.43 -0.48 3.52
N ASN A 26 -8.72 0.61 4.23
CA ASN A 26 -8.09 0.98 5.50
C ASN A 26 -6.54 1.12 5.47
N ILE A 27 -5.98 1.53 4.33
CA ILE A 27 -4.54 1.79 4.18
C ILE A 27 -4.02 2.91 5.10
N ALA A 28 -4.91 3.73 5.68
CA ALA A 28 -4.56 4.80 6.61
C ALA A 28 -3.72 4.33 7.82
N CYS A 29 -3.79 3.04 8.18
CA CYS A 29 -2.93 2.45 9.21
C CYS A 29 -1.43 2.48 8.87
N VAL A 30 -1.06 2.46 7.58
CA VAL A 30 0.34 2.50 7.10
C VAL A 30 1.01 3.82 7.48
N ASN A 31 0.26 4.92 7.55
CA ASN A 31 0.80 6.23 7.92
C ASN A 31 1.34 6.29 9.35
N LYS A 32 0.98 5.36 10.23
CA LYS A 32 1.53 5.27 11.58
C LYS A 32 2.99 4.80 11.60
N SER A 33 3.38 3.96 10.66
CA SER A 33 4.72 3.33 10.62
C SER A 33 5.58 3.83 9.47
N PHE A 34 4.97 4.13 8.32
CA PHE A 34 5.66 4.52 7.11
C PHE A 34 4.78 5.48 6.27
N PRO A 35 4.66 6.75 6.70
CA PRO A 35 3.80 7.74 6.05
C PRO A 35 4.16 8.01 4.58
N GLU A 36 5.44 7.84 4.21
CA GLU A 36 5.90 8.03 2.84
C GLU A 36 5.81 6.76 1.97
N PHE A 37 5.16 5.68 2.42
CA PHE A 37 5.12 4.39 1.73
C PHE A 37 4.70 4.52 0.25
N VAL A 38 3.58 5.21 -0.01
CA VAL A 38 3.07 5.38 -1.39
C VAL A 38 4.02 6.21 -2.23
N GLU A 39 4.56 7.31 -1.70
CA GLU A 39 5.50 8.17 -2.42
C GLU A 39 6.81 7.44 -2.73
N ALA A 40 7.33 6.64 -1.80
CA ALA A 40 8.52 5.83 -1.99
C ALA A 40 8.34 4.83 -3.13
N PHE A 41 7.20 4.14 -3.18
CA PHE A 41 6.89 3.22 -4.27
C PHE A 41 6.67 3.93 -5.61
N GLN A 42 6.04 5.10 -5.61
CA GLN A 42 5.92 5.93 -6.81
C GLN A 42 7.29 6.35 -7.36
N LYS A 43 8.26 6.71 -6.49
CA LYS A 43 9.65 7.01 -6.89
C LYS A 43 10.36 5.81 -7.50
N LEU A 44 9.97 4.60 -7.13
CA LEU A 44 10.45 3.35 -7.73
C LEU A 44 9.69 2.98 -9.04
N GLY A 45 8.72 3.79 -9.46
CA GLY A 45 7.94 3.56 -10.68
C GLY A 45 6.67 2.72 -10.49
N ALA A 46 6.28 2.41 -9.25
CA ALA A 46 5.06 1.67 -8.97
C ALA A 46 3.81 2.51 -9.27
N LYS A 47 2.81 1.89 -9.90
CA LYS A 47 1.51 2.50 -10.19
C LYS A 47 0.56 2.32 -9.00
N ILE A 48 0.80 3.07 -7.93
CA ILE A 48 0.00 3.07 -6.70
C ILE A 48 -0.39 4.50 -6.32
N ASN A 49 -1.61 4.68 -5.82
CA ASN A 49 -2.11 5.97 -5.36
C ASN A 49 -3.21 5.80 -4.30
N TYR A 50 -3.37 6.81 -3.44
CA TYR A 50 -4.57 6.92 -2.60
C TYR A 50 -5.80 7.16 -3.49
N LEU A 51 -6.94 6.61 -3.07
CA LEU A 51 -8.25 6.91 -3.64
C LEU A 51 -8.90 8.06 -2.87
#